data_AF-A0A2D5IF24-F1
#
_entry.id   AF-A0A2D5IF24-F1
#
_cell.length_a   1.000
_cell.length_b   1.000
_cell.length_c   1.000
_cell.angle_alpha   90.00
_cell.angle_beta   90.00
_cell.angle_gamma   90.00
#
_symmetry.space_group_name_H-M   'P 1'
#
loop_
_entity.id
_entity.type
_entity.pdbx_description
1 polymer ?
#
loop_
_entity_poly.entity_id
_entity_poly.type
_entity_poly.pdbx_seq_one_letter_code
_entity_poly.pdbx_strand_id
1 'polypeptide(L)'
;MTATKKDDLYQEALEQHDVKLDRRLSLDQLQDQVNRLQQAKDNPKAERKAPVPKRVKNVITGNIFEYNELFAGNPDLQVIEWETDDGDN
;
A
#
# COMPACT_ATOMS: atom_id res chain seq x y z
N MET A 1 23.18 34.30 -10.64
CA MET A 1 22.80 32.87 -10.55
C MET A 1 21.31 32.84 -10.23
N THR A 2 20.47 32.59 -11.23
CA THR A 2 19.01 32.64 -11.09
C THR A 2 18.52 31.34 -10.47
N ALA A 3 18.20 31.37 -9.17
CA ALA A 3 17.41 30.34 -8.53
C ALA A 3 16.11 30.20 -9.33
N THR A 4 15.98 29.09 -10.06
CA THR A 4 14.87 28.87 -10.97
C THR A 4 13.74 28.25 -10.15
N LYS A 5 12.47 28.58 -10.40
CA LYS A 5 11.31 27.93 -9.74
C LYS A 5 11.37 26.39 -9.70
N LYS A 6 12.15 25.78 -10.61
CA LYS A 6 12.46 24.35 -10.64
C LYS A 6 13.30 23.86 -9.45
N ASP A 7 14.23 24.67 -8.97
CA ASP A 7 15.09 24.34 -7.83
C ASP A 7 14.29 24.38 -6.52
N ASP A 8 13.38 25.36 -6.41
CA ASP A 8 12.44 25.49 -5.29
C ASP A 8 11.48 24.28 -5.22
N LEU A 9 10.88 23.89 -6.35
CA LEU A 9 10.08 22.66 -6.49
C LEU A 9 10.87 21.38 -6.19
N TYR A 10 12.15 21.33 -6.59
CA TYR A 10 13.03 20.20 -6.30
C TYR A 10 13.30 20.08 -4.79
N GLN A 11 13.59 21.21 -4.13
CA GLN A 11 13.83 21.25 -2.69
C GLN A 11 12.57 20.88 -1.92
N GLU A 12 11.42 21.44 -2.28
CA GLU A 12 10.14 21.13 -1.63
C GLU A 12 9.79 19.64 -1.74
N ALA A 13 9.95 19.04 -2.91
CA ALA A 13 9.68 17.61 -3.10
C ALA A 13 10.68 16.72 -2.35
N LEU A 14 11.95 17.12 -2.29
CA LEU A 14 12.97 16.40 -1.53
C LEU A 14 12.70 16.50 -0.02
N GLU A 15 12.34 17.66 0.49
CA GLU A 15 12.08 17.89 1.92
C GLU A 15 10.73 17.31 2.38
N GLN A 16 9.68 17.37 1.55
CA GLN A 16 8.33 16.95 1.93
C GLN A 16 8.02 15.48 1.62
N HIS A 17 8.67 14.91 0.61
CA HIS A 17 8.37 13.58 0.09
C HIS A 17 9.59 12.65 0.02
N ASP A 18 10.80 13.13 0.35
CA ASP A 18 12.07 12.40 0.19
C ASP A 18 12.32 11.90 -1.25
N VAL A 19 11.68 12.54 -2.23
CA VAL A 19 11.77 12.16 -3.64
C VAL A 19 12.73 13.10 -4.37
N LYS A 20 13.77 12.52 -4.97
CA LYS A 20 14.68 13.24 -5.87
C LYS A 20 14.00 13.44 -7.24
N LEU A 21 13.45 14.62 -7.46
CA LEU A 21 12.89 14.99 -8.76
C LEU A 21 14.00 15.15 -9.83
N ASP A 22 13.85 14.57 -11.02
CA ASP A 22 14.92 14.68 -12.02
C ASP A 22 15.03 16.12 -12.57
N ARG A 23 16.13 16.82 -12.25
CA ARG A 23 16.36 18.23 -12.65
C ARG A 23 16.53 18.45 -14.15
N ARG A 24 16.63 17.37 -14.94
CA ARG A 24 16.67 17.42 -16.41
C ARG A 24 15.27 17.54 -17.01
N LEU A 25 14.23 17.36 -16.19
CA LEU A 25 12.83 17.50 -16.60
C LEU A 25 12.39 18.97 -16.73
N SER A 26 11.36 19.15 -17.54
CA SER A 26 10.67 20.45 -17.70
C SER A 26 9.90 20.81 -16.43
N LEU A 27 9.62 22.11 -16.24
CA LEU A 27 8.93 22.61 -15.04
C LEU A 27 7.55 21.96 -14.86
N ASP A 28 6.84 21.77 -15.97
CA ASP A 28 5.55 21.08 -16.04
C ASP A 28 5.61 19.62 -15.55
N GLN A 29 6.65 18.89 -15.96
CA GLN A 29 6.88 17.50 -15.54
C GLN A 29 7.23 17.37 -14.06
N LEU A 30 7.97 18.35 -13.51
CA LEU A 30 8.27 18.42 -12.08
C LEU A 30 7.00 18.70 -11.27
N GLN A 31 6.18 19.65 -11.72
CA GLN A 31 4.91 20.01 -11.09
C GLN A 31 3.93 18.83 -11.07
N ASP A 32 3.83 18.09 -12.18
CA ASP A 32 2.98 16.91 -12.29
C ASP A 32 3.43 15.78 -11.34
N GLN A 33 4.74 15.55 -11.20
CA GLN A 33 5.28 14.58 -10.23
C GLN A 33 4.94 14.96 -8.79
N VAL A 34 5.10 16.23 -8.41
CA VAL A 34 4.75 16.70 -7.06
C VAL A 34 3.25 16.55 -6.81
N ASN A 35 2.40 16.86 -7.79
CA ASN A 35 0.95 16.72 -7.66
C ASN A 35 0.54 15.25 -7.45
N ARG A 36 1.17 14.31 -8.19
CA ARG A 36 0.95 12.87 -7.97
C ARG A 36 1.43 12.41 -6.59
N LEU A 37 2.57 12.93 -6.11
CA LEU A 37 3.10 12.61 -4.79
C LEU A 37 2.20 13.14 -3.66
N GLN A 38 1.64 14.34 -3.82
CA GLN A 38 0.65 14.91 -2.91
C GLN A 38 -0.63 14.06 -2.89
N GLN A 39 -1.16 13.67 -4.05
CA GLN A 39 -2.34 12.80 -4.13
C GLN A 39 -2.10 11.41 -3.52
N ALA A 40 -0.90 10.85 -3.68
CA ALA A 40 -0.54 9.55 -3.08
C ALA A 40 -0.35 9.63 -1.56
N LYS A 41 0.07 10.80 -1.04
CA LYS A 41 0.25 11.05 0.40
C LYS A 41 -1.08 11.33 1.10
N ASP A 42 -2.00 12.03 0.43
CA ASP A 42 -3.34 12.34 0.94
C ASP A 42 -4.28 11.13 0.86
N ASN A 43 -4.08 10.29 -0.16
CA ASN A 43 -4.81 9.05 -0.33
C ASN A 43 -3.82 7.88 -0.29
N PRO A 44 -3.29 7.50 0.89
CA PRO A 44 -2.65 6.21 1.01
C PRO A 44 -3.72 5.23 0.57
N LYS A 45 -3.51 4.55 -0.57
CA LYS A 45 -4.38 3.44 -0.94
C LYS A 45 -4.45 2.58 0.30
N ALA A 46 -5.59 2.61 0.98
CA ALA A 46 -5.83 1.77 2.13
C ALA A 46 -5.41 0.40 1.66
N GLU A 47 -4.32 -0.12 2.23
CA GLU A 47 -3.93 -1.49 2.01
C GLU A 47 -5.17 -2.26 2.38
N ARG A 48 -5.92 -2.71 1.36
CA ARG A 48 -7.13 -3.48 1.57
C ARG A 48 -6.61 -4.69 2.31
N LYS A 49 -6.73 -4.67 3.63
CA LYS A 49 -6.32 -5.77 4.50
C LYS A 49 -6.95 -6.98 3.85
N ALA A 50 -6.12 -7.87 3.31
CA ALA A 50 -6.62 -9.07 2.70
C ALA A 50 -7.48 -9.75 3.79
N PRO A 51 -8.71 -10.17 3.49
CA PRO A 51 -9.58 -10.78 4.49
C PRO A 51 -8.78 -11.93 5.12
N VAL A 52 -8.52 -11.83 6.42
CA VAL A 52 -7.78 -12.86 7.13
C VAL A 52 -8.74 -14.01 7.33
N PRO A 53 -8.41 -15.25 6.93
CA PRO A 53 -9.26 -16.38 7.25
C PRO A 53 -9.33 -16.56 8.76
N LYS A 54 -10.48 -16.96 9.31
CA LYS A 54 -10.70 -17.15 10.75
C LYS A 54 -10.61 -18.62 11.14
N ARG A 55 -11.19 -19.50 10.32
CA ARG A 55 -11.11 -20.95 10.50
C ARG A 55 -10.77 -21.64 9.20
N VAL A 56 -9.88 -22.61 9.31
CA VAL A 56 -9.48 -23.49 8.23
C VAL A 56 -9.83 -24.93 8.58
N LYS A 57 -10.14 -25.70 7.56
CA LYS A 57 -10.35 -27.14 7.62
C LYS A 57 -9.23 -27.82 6.84
N ASN A 58 -8.54 -28.76 7.47
CA ASN A 58 -7.60 -29.62 6.77
C ASN A 58 -8.35 -30.59 5.84
N VAL A 59 -8.06 -30.56 4.54
CA VAL A 59 -8.73 -31.38 3.52
C VAL A 59 -8.31 -32.85 3.61
N ILE A 60 -7.12 -33.13 4.14
CA ILE A 60 -6.59 -34.50 4.31
C ILE A 60 -7.20 -35.14 5.55
N THR A 61 -7.15 -34.44 6.69
CA THR A 61 -7.56 -35.03 7.99
C THR A 61 -8.99 -34.70 8.39
N GLY A 62 -9.62 -33.71 7.74
CA GLY A 62 -10.96 -33.22 8.07
C GLY A 62 -11.04 -32.34 9.32
N ASN A 63 -9.91 -32.09 10.00
CA ASN A 63 -9.88 -31.32 11.25
C ASN A 63 -10.12 -29.83 10.99
N ILE A 64 -10.89 -29.19 11.88
CA ILE A 64 -11.20 -27.76 11.82
C ILE A 64 -10.44 -27.07 12.96
N PHE A 65 -9.75 -25.97 12.64
CA PHE A 65 -9.03 -25.17 13.61
C PHE A 65 -8.97 -23.69 13.21
N GLU A 66 -8.59 -22.84 14.15
CA GLU A 66 -8.41 -21.41 13.94
C GLU A 66 -7.26 -21.16 12.97
N TYR A 67 -7.46 -20.25 12.03
CA TYR A 67 -6.41 -19.88 11.08
C TYR A 67 -5.25 -19.22 11.82
N ASN A 68 -4.05 -19.50 11.35
CA ASN A 68 -2.81 -18.91 11.81
C ASN A 68 -2.02 -18.51 10.57
N GLU A 69 -1.32 -17.38 10.60
CA GLU A 69 -0.51 -16.90 9.47
C GLU A 69 0.58 -17.90 9.06
N LEU A 70 1.02 -18.78 9.97
CA LEU A 70 1.93 -19.90 9.66
C LEU A 70 1.33 -20.91 8.67
N PHE A 71 0.01 -20.88 8.49
CA PHE A 71 -0.72 -21.71 7.54
C PHE A 71 -0.95 -21.04 6.18
N ALA A 72 -0.53 -19.78 6.02
CA ALA A 72 -0.65 -19.06 4.75
C ALA A 72 0.10 -19.81 3.63
N GLY A 73 -0.63 -20.18 2.58
CA GLY A 73 -0.07 -20.89 1.43
C GLY A 73 -0.06 -22.41 1.54
N ASN A 74 -0.62 -23.01 2.60
CA ASN A 74 -0.78 -24.45 2.67
C ASN A 74 -1.95 -24.93 1.78
N PRO A 75 -1.69 -25.78 0.75
CA PRO A 75 -2.74 -26.27 -0.14
C PRO A 75 -3.69 -27.27 0.53
N ASP A 76 -3.27 -27.84 1.66
CA ASP A 76 -4.05 -28.82 2.42
C ASP A 76 -5.11 -28.17 3.33
N LEU A 77 -5.13 -26.84 3.42
CA LEU A 77 -6.01 -26.11 4.31
C LEU A 77 -7.03 -25.32 3.51
N GLN A 78 -8.30 -25.68 3.69
CA GLN A 78 -9.43 -25.01 3.08
C GLN A 78 -10.02 -24.00 4.06
N VAL A 79 -10.09 -22.73 3.69
CA VAL A 79 -10.80 -21.72 4.49
C VAL A 79 -12.29 -22.05 4.51
N ILE A 80 -12.84 -22.19 5.71
CA ILE A 80 -14.27 -22.44 5.93
C ILE A 80 -14.99 -21.25 6.55
N GLU A 81 -14.26 -20.37 7.24
CA GLU A 81 -14.78 -19.15 7.85
C GLU A 81 -13.74 -18.05 7.64
N TRP A 82 -14.16 -16.94 7.04
CA TRP A 82 -13.33 -15.75 6.94
C TRP A 82 -13.56 -14.88 8.18
N GLU A 83 -12.53 -14.18 8.64
CA GLU A 83 -12.71 -13.11 9.61
C GLU A 83 -13.43 -11.98 8.88
N THR A 84 -14.76 -11.97 9.00
CA THR A 84 -15.55 -10.81 8.61
C THR A 84 -15.13 -9.68 9.53
N ASP A 85 -14.37 -8.74 8.98
CA ASP A 85 -14.36 -7.34 9.40
C ASP A 85 -15.74 -6.74 9.06
N ASP A 86 -16.81 -7.30 9.63
CA ASP A 86 -18.12 -6.64 9.67
C ASP A 86 -18.16 -5.86 10.98
N GLY A 87 -17.30 -4.85 11.01
CA GLY A 87 -17.37 -3.72 11.93
C GLY A 87 -17.95 -2.53 11.17
N ASP A 88 -19.10 -2.71 10.53
CA ASP A 88 -19.93 -1.60 10.04
C ASP A 88 -20.57 -0.92 11.26
N ASN A 89 -19.96 0.19 11.70
CA ASN A 89 -20.63 1.48 12.02
C ASN A 89 -19.63 2.52 12.51
#